data_AF-A0A0R3AFF2-F1
#
_entry.id   AF-A0A0R3AFF2-F1
#
_cell.length_a   1.000
_cell.length_b   1.000
_cell.length_c   1.000
_cell.angle_alpha   90.00
_cell.angle_beta   90.00
_cell.angle_gamma   90.00
#
_symmetry.space_group_name_H-M   'P 1'
#
loop_
_entity.id
_entity.type
_entity.pdbx_description
1 polymer ?
#
loop_
_entity_poly.entity_id
_entity_poly.type
_entity_poly.pdbx_seq_one_letter_code
_entity_poly.pdbx_strand_id
1 'polypeptide(L)'
;MLLRTLEIPDAQGQLLNAVVLCSFTATSLNRQFLVYSLNEKSGDELVRIYLTYLEGEDQRLRVCDAPPETLTAAAQVLKDVLRDACASDPRQTEDTYALMDLSDSVIECSPVDTHYSLKISDAWLMSLLHYDPQSKASPLPLQSQQTGNCSPTATRVTSSLTGASVKICDVQTTSSKIDANLKSLVASITNHKEILLGKYVRLDERQRELEQREQQLVIRELALNQREDELMTSISSLRAAEMQLDALLDN
;
A
#
# COMPACT_ATOMS: atom_id res chain seq x y z
N MET A 1 6.13 -12.84 -11.60
CA MET A 1 4.69 -12.62 -11.83
C MET A 1 4.50 -11.86 -13.15
N LEU A 2 3.55 -12.26 -14.00
CA LEU A 2 3.23 -11.55 -15.24
C LEU A 2 2.32 -10.36 -14.90
N LEU A 3 2.73 -9.14 -15.27
CA LEU A 3 1.90 -7.95 -15.13
C LEU A 3 0.67 -8.07 -16.04
N ARG A 4 -0.49 -8.36 -15.45
CA ARG A 4 -1.78 -8.43 -16.16
C ARG A 4 -2.57 -7.15 -15.93
N THR A 5 -3.26 -6.68 -16.96
CA THR A 5 -4.20 -5.56 -16.87
C THR A 5 -5.65 -6.08 -16.89
N LEU A 6 -6.53 -5.45 -16.12
CA LEU A 6 -7.97 -5.70 -16.07
C LEU A 6 -8.72 -4.41 -16.33
N GLU A 7 -9.93 -4.53 -16.88
CA GLU A 7 -10.85 -3.41 -17.04
C GLU A 7 -11.84 -3.44 -15.87
N ILE A 8 -11.89 -2.36 -15.09
CA ILE A 8 -12.76 -2.23 -13.92
C ILE A 8 -13.70 -1.06 -14.12
N PRO A 9 -15.03 -1.26 -14.05
CA PRO A 9 -15.97 -0.17 -14.20
C PRO A 9 -15.90 0.81 -13.01
N ASP A 10 -15.98 2.11 -13.28
CA ASP A 10 -16.24 3.13 -12.26
C ASP A 10 -17.75 3.24 -11.94
N ALA A 11 -18.11 4.12 -11.00
CA ALA A 11 -19.51 4.35 -10.61
C ALA A 11 -20.38 4.91 -11.76
N GLN A 12 -19.76 5.40 -12.83
CA GLN A 12 -20.37 5.96 -14.02
C GLN A 12 -20.38 4.96 -15.20
N GLY A 13 -19.83 3.75 -15.00
CA GLY A 13 -19.73 2.69 -16.01
C GLY A 13 -18.57 2.87 -17.00
N GLN A 14 -17.64 3.81 -16.76
CA GLN A 14 -16.40 3.91 -17.54
C GLN A 14 -15.42 2.83 -17.12
N LEU A 15 -14.79 2.18 -18.10
CA LEU A 15 -13.80 1.13 -17.85
C LEU A 15 -12.43 1.76 -17.54
N LEU A 16 -11.93 1.50 -16.34
CA LEU A 16 -10.62 1.93 -15.87
C LEU A 16 -9.61 0.80 -16.04
N ASN A 17 -8.39 1.15 -16.47
CA ASN A 17 -7.29 0.20 -16.61
C ASN A 17 -6.65 -0.06 -15.24
N ALA A 18 -6.84 -1.27 -14.74
CA ALA A 18 -6.27 -1.75 -13.50
C ALA A 18 -5.08 -2.66 -13.77
N VAL A 19 -3.95 -2.39 -13.12
CA VAL A 19 -2.79 -3.28 -13.14
C VAL A 19 -2.89 -4.23 -11.96
N VAL A 20 -2.95 -5.53 -12.23
CA VAL A 20 -2.92 -6.58 -11.21
C VAL A 20 -1.52 -6.61 -10.60
N LEU A 21 -1.47 -6.46 -9.28
CA LEU A 21 -0.22 -6.48 -8.52
C LEU A 21 0.07 -7.90 -8.04
N CYS A 22 -0.90 -8.50 -7.36
CA CYS A 22 -0.83 -9.88 -6.94
C CYS A 22 -2.23 -10.43 -6.68
N SER A 23 -2.33 -11.75 -6.61
CA SER A 23 -3.51 -12.43 -6.11
C SER A 23 -3.09 -13.55 -5.18
N PHE A 24 -3.88 -13.79 -4.15
CA PHE A 24 -3.52 -14.76 -3.12
C PHE A 24 -4.76 -15.42 -2.52
N THR A 25 -4.60 -16.67 -2.10
CA THR A 25 -5.54 -17.35 -1.21
C THR A 25 -5.07 -17.14 0.22
N ALA A 26 -5.91 -16.55 1.07
CA ALA A 26 -5.66 -16.50 2.51
C ALA A 26 -6.03 -17.86 3.12
N THR A 27 -5.05 -18.58 3.64
CA THR A 27 -5.24 -19.92 4.24
C THR A 27 -6.14 -19.88 5.47
N SER A 28 -6.02 -18.83 6.28
CA SER A 28 -6.84 -18.58 7.48
C SER A 28 -8.33 -18.38 7.18
N LEU A 29 -8.64 -17.87 6.00
CA LEU A 29 -10.00 -17.60 5.55
C LEU A 29 -10.50 -18.63 4.53
N ASN A 30 -9.60 -19.45 3.98
CA ASN A 30 -9.80 -20.31 2.81
C ASN A 30 -10.51 -19.58 1.67
N ARG A 31 -10.07 -18.35 1.38
CA ARG A 31 -10.70 -17.42 0.42
C ARG A 31 -9.67 -16.75 -0.47
N GLN A 32 -10.07 -16.44 -1.69
CA GLN A 32 -9.21 -15.85 -2.71
C GLN A 32 -9.39 -14.34 -2.77
N PHE A 33 -8.30 -13.62 -2.98
CA PHE A 33 -8.29 -12.16 -3.02
C PHE A 33 -7.42 -11.67 -4.18
N LEU A 34 -7.85 -10.55 -4.75
CA LEU A 34 -7.16 -9.85 -5.82
C LEU A 34 -6.73 -8.46 -5.34
N VAL A 35 -5.48 -8.13 -5.64
CA VAL A 35 -4.90 -6.82 -5.39
C VAL A 35 -4.47 -6.19 -6.70
N TYR A 36 -4.98 -5.00 -6.97
CA TYR A 36 -4.67 -4.25 -8.18
C TYR A 36 -4.47 -2.76 -7.88
N SER A 37 -3.89 -2.02 -8.82
CA SER A 37 -3.77 -0.56 -8.76
C SER A 37 -4.33 0.09 -10.02
N LEU A 38 -4.98 1.23 -9.86
CA LEU A 38 -5.42 2.10 -10.96
C LEU A 38 -4.36 3.15 -11.33
N ASN A 39 -3.12 3.00 -10.84
CA ASN A 39 -2.03 3.98 -11.00
C ASN A 39 -2.38 5.38 -10.46
N GLU A 40 -3.22 5.43 -9.43
CA GLU A 40 -3.53 6.66 -8.70
C GLU A 40 -2.41 6.97 -7.72
N LYS A 41 -1.56 7.93 -8.09
CA LYS A 41 -0.52 8.45 -7.20
C LYS A 41 -1.12 9.48 -6.26
N SER A 42 -1.09 9.19 -4.96
CA SER A 42 -1.32 10.19 -3.93
C SER A 42 -0.03 11.01 -3.79
N GLY A 43 -0.12 12.33 -3.62
CA GLY A 43 1.03 13.26 -3.65
C GLY A 43 2.12 13.09 -2.57
N ASP A 44 2.11 11.97 -1.84
CA ASP A 44 3.02 11.59 -0.75
C ASP A 44 3.87 10.35 -1.07
N GLU A 45 4.17 10.07 -2.36
CA GLU A 45 4.85 8.81 -2.80
C GLU A 45 4.08 7.53 -2.40
N LEU A 46 2.79 7.71 -2.08
CA LEU A 46 1.87 6.64 -1.76
C LEU A 46 1.04 6.32 -3.00
N VAL A 47 0.95 5.04 -3.34
CA VAL A 47 0.11 4.53 -4.42
C VAL A 47 -1.16 3.96 -3.80
N ARG A 48 -2.31 4.30 -4.39
CA ARG A 48 -3.57 3.66 -4.01
C ARG A 48 -3.66 2.28 -4.68
N ILE A 49 -3.94 1.28 -3.86
CA ILE A 49 -4.21 -0.08 -4.28
C ILE A 49 -5.60 -0.47 -3.80
N TYR A 50 -6.18 -1.46 -4.45
CA TYR A 50 -7.50 -1.96 -4.15
C TYR A 50 -7.40 -3.45 -3.84
N LEU A 51 -8.05 -3.85 -2.76
CA LEU A 51 -8.17 -5.22 -2.31
C LEU A 51 -9.62 -5.66 -2.52
N THR A 52 -9.79 -6.81 -3.15
CA THR A 52 -11.11 -7.35 -3.50
C THR A 52 -11.18 -8.84 -3.26
N TYR A 53 -12.38 -9.33 -2.98
CA TYR A 53 -12.66 -10.74 -2.82
C TYR A 53 -12.98 -11.37 -4.17
N LEU A 54 -12.36 -12.51 -4.45
CA LEU A 54 -12.61 -13.32 -5.64
C LEU A 54 -13.42 -14.56 -5.28
N GLU A 55 -14.47 -14.79 -6.06
CA GLU A 55 -15.31 -15.98 -5.98
C GLU A 55 -15.42 -16.62 -7.37
N GLY A 56 -15.22 -17.93 -7.44
CA GLY A 56 -15.30 -18.69 -8.69
C GLY A 56 -14.34 -19.87 -8.71
N GLU A 57 -14.46 -20.70 -9.74
CA GLU A 57 -13.60 -21.85 -9.99
C GLU A 57 -12.85 -21.69 -11.31
N ASP A 58 -11.57 -22.10 -11.30
CA ASP A 58 -10.62 -22.24 -12.41
C ASP A 58 -10.45 -21.02 -13.33
N GLN A 59 -11.43 -20.80 -14.22
CA GLN A 59 -11.32 -19.92 -15.39
C GLN A 59 -12.34 -18.77 -15.39
N ARG A 60 -13.32 -18.77 -14.49
CA ARG A 60 -14.28 -17.67 -14.34
C ARG A 60 -14.33 -17.23 -12.90
N LEU A 61 -13.60 -16.15 -12.62
CA LEU A 61 -13.55 -15.53 -11.31
C LEU A 61 -14.41 -14.27 -11.35
N ARG A 62 -15.15 -14.01 -10.29
CA ARG A 62 -15.93 -12.81 -10.12
C ARG A 62 -15.42 -12.04 -8.92
N VAL A 63 -15.32 -10.73 -9.08
CA VAL A 63 -15.11 -9.83 -7.96
C VAL A 63 -16.44 -9.64 -7.23
N CYS A 64 -16.47 -10.03 -5.97
CA CYS A 64 -17.66 -9.98 -5.12
C CYS A 64 -17.44 -9.01 -3.97
N ASP A 65 -18.54 -8.39 -3.52
CA ASP A 65 -18.52 -7.62 -2.28
C ASP A 65 -18.36 -8.57 -1.09
N ALA A 66 -17.47 -8.18 -0.16
CA ALA A 66 -17.15 -8.97 1.01
C ALA A 66 -17.33 -8.13 2.27
N PRO A 67 -17.77 -8.72 3.38
CA PRO A 67 -17.95 -7.97 4.61
C PRO A 67 -16.62 -7.35 5.07
N PRO A 68 -16.65 -6.17 5.71
CA PRO A 68 -15.45 -5.43 6.08
C PRO A 68 -14.53 -6.22 7.03
N GLU A 69 -15.07 -7.14 7.82
CA GLU A 69 -14.32 -8.06 8.68
C GLU A 69 -13.43 -9.02 7.86
N THR A 70 -13.94 -9.53 6.74
CA THR A 70 -13.17 -10.40 5.84
C THR A 70 -12.10 -9.60 5.11
N LEU A 71 -12.42 -8.38 4.67
CA LEU A 71 -11.47 -7.50 3.98
C LEU A 71 -10.35 -7.01 4.91
N THR A 72 -10.65 -6.73 6.17
CA THR A 72 -9.63 -6.34 7.17
C THR A 72 -8.71 -7.51 7.52
N ALA A 73 -9.24 -8.73 7.66
CA ALA A 73 -8.43 -9.93 7.81
C ALA A 73 -7.54 -10.19 6.58
N ALA A 74 -8.10 -10.06 5.37
CA ALA A 74 -7.34 -10.17 4.13
C ALA A 74 -6.28 -9.07 3.96
N ALA A 75 -6.57 -7.85 4.43
CA ALA A 75 -5.58 -6.76 4.46
C ALA A 75 -4.44 -7.06 5.43
N GLN A 76 -4.68 -7.79 6.52
CA GLN A 76 -3.63 -8.23 7.41
C GLN A 76 -2.74 -9.29 6.73
N VAL A 77 -3.33 -10.26 6.03
CA VAL A 77 -2.58 -11.23 5.22
C VAL A 77 -1.78 -10.53 4.13
N LEU A 78 -2.35 -9.51 3.46
CA LEU A 78 -1.64 -8.70 2.48
C LEU A 78 -0.41 -7.98 3.08
N LYS A 79 -0.48 -7.53 4.34
CA LYS A 79 0.70 -6.97 5.02
C LYS A 79 1.78 -8.02 5.22
N ASP A 80 1.41 -9.27 5.50
CA ASP A 80 2.38 -10.37 5.60
C ASP A 80 3.03 -10.64 4.24
N VAL A 81 2.24 -10.65 3.15
CA VAL A 81 2.76 -10.74 1.77
C VAL A 81 3.73 -9.60 1.47
N LEU A 82 3.36 -8.36 1.79
CA LEU A 82 4.20 -7.18 1.58
C LEU A 82 5.48 -7.22 2.43
N ARG A 83 5.39 -7.70 3.68
CA ARG A 83 6.55 -7.89 4.55
C ARG A 83 7.52 -8.90 3.94
N ASP A 84 7.01 -10.02 3.45
CA ASP A 84 7.81 -11.07 2.83
C ASP A 84 8.44 -10.59 1.51
N ALA A 85 7.70 -9.78 0.73
CA ALA A 85 8.19 -9.15 -0.48
C ALA A 85 9.28 -8.09 -0.24
N CYS A 86 9.20 -7.39 0.89
CA CYS A 86 10.19 -6.38 1.29
C CYS A 86 11.37 -6.98 2.07
N ALA A 87 11.32 -8.25 2.46
CA ALA A 87 12.38 -8.89 3.23
C ALA A 87 13.64 -9.11 2.37
N SER A 88 14.82 -9.05 3.01
CA SER A 88 16.09 -9.27 2.34
C SER A 88 16.27 -10.69 1.78
N ASP A 89 15.56 -11.69 2.34
CA ASP A 89 15.41 -13.03 1.76
C ASP A 89 13.90 -13.29 1.59
N PRO A 90 13.35 -13.13 0.38
CA PRO A 90 11.92 -13.28 0.13
C PRO A 90 11.55 -14.75 0.30
N ARG A 91 10.99 -15.07 1.47
CA ARG A 91 10.41 -16.38 1.78
C ARG A 91 8.98 -16.17 2.19
N GLN A 92 8.10 -16.97 1.63
CA GLN A 92 6.71 -17.00 2.00
C GLN A 92 6.61 -17.49 3.45
N THR A 93 5.93 -16.71 4.31
CA THR A 93 5.58 -17.17 5.65
C THR A 93 4.69 -18.41 5.50
N GLU A 94 5.20 -19.56 5.92
CA GLU A 94 4.50 -20.85 5.80
C GLU A 94 3.08 -20.73 6.39
N ASP A 95 2.10 -21.31 5.71
CA ASP A 95 0.69 -21.42 6.13
C ASP A 95 -0.13 -20.13 6.26
N THR A 96 0.32 -18.97 5.76
CA THR A 96 -0.43 -17.69 5.88
C THR A 96 -1.20 -17.31 4.60
N TYR A 97 -0.62 -17.56 3.43
CA TYR A 97 -1.25 -17.31 2.13
C TYR A 97 -0.66 -18.25 1.08
N ALA A 98 -1.29 -18.34 -0.09
CA ALA A 98 -0.74 -18.95 -1.30
C ALA A 98 -0.94 -18.01 -2.50
N LEU A 99 0.14 -17.64 -3.20
CA LEU A 99 0.02 -16.81 -4.40
C LEU A 99 -0.68 -17.59 -5.52
N MET A 100 -1.56 -16.90 -6.24
CA MET A 100 -2.25 -17.45 -7.39
C MET A 100 -1.76 -16.78 -8.67
N ASP A 101 -1.65 -17.56 -9.75
CA ASP A 101 -1.46 -17.03 -11.08
C ASP A 101 -2.82 -16.87 -11.77
N LEU A 102 -3.06 -15.66 -12.27
CA LEU A 102 -4.30 -15.28 -12.93
C LEU A 102 -4.05 -15.02 -14.41
N SER A 103 -3.02 -15.61 -15.02
CA SER A 103 -2.69 -15.41 -16.43
C SER A 103 -3.84 -15.82 -17.37
N ASP A 104 -4.51 -16.94 -17.11
CA ASP A 104 -5.53 -17.52 -18.01
C ASP A 104 -7.00 -17.33 -17.56
N SER A 105 -7.26 -16.69 -16.41
CA SER A 105 -8.62 -16.56 -15.85
C SER A 105 -9.43 -15.41 -16.45
N VAL A 106 -10.73 -15.55 -16.69
CA VAL A 106 -11.62 -14.42 -17.02
C VAL A 106 -12.17 -13.85 -15.72
N ILE A 107 -11.94 -12.56 -15.47
CA ILE A 107 -12.33 -11.90 -14.22
C ILE A 107 -13.48 -10.92 -14.51
N GLU A 108 -14.65 -11.20 -13.94
CA GLU A 108 -15.81 -10.30 -13.97
C GLU A 108 -15.68 -9.29 -12.82
N CYS A 109 -15.35 -8.04 -13.14
CA CYS A 109 -15.13 -7.00 -12.15
C CYS A 109 -16.44 -6.29 -11.76
N SER A 110 -16.70 -6.18 -10.46
CA SER A 110 -17.66 -5.23 -9.89
C SER A 110 -17.12 -3.79 -9.95
N PRO A 111 -17.96 -2.77 -9.73
CA PRO A 111 -17.51 -1.39 -9.78
C PRO A 111 -16.55 -1.05 -8.64
N VAL A 112 -15.62 -0.13 -8.91
CA VAL A 112 -14.51 0.24 -8.01
C VAL A 112 -14.93 0.71 -6.61
N ASP A 113 -16.15 1.23 -6.46
CA ASP A 113 -16.70 1.74 -5.20
C ASP A 113 -16.95 0.63 -4.16
N THR A 114 -17.16 -0.60 -4.63
CA THR A 114 -17.30 -1.79 -3.78
C THR A 114 -15.96 -2.35 -3.29
N HIS A 115 -14.83 -1.81 -3.78
CA HIS A 115 -13.51 -2.36 -3.55
C HIS A 115 -12.80 -1.67 -2.39
N TYR A 116 -12.09 -2.44 -1.57
CA TYR A 116 -11.42 -1.93 -0.38
C TYR A 116 -10.13 -1.19 -0.73
N SER A 117 -10.13 0.14 -0.61
CA SER A 117 -8.97 0.95 -0.97
C SER A 117 -7.94 1.06 0.16
N LEU A 118 -6.67 0.83 -0.18
CA LEU A 118 -5.51 0.93 0.71
C LEU A 118 -4.46 1.85 0.09
N LYS A 119 -3.53 2.37 0.91
CA LYS A 119 -2.39 3.15 0.45
C LYS A 119 -1.09 2.46 0.86
N ILE A 120 -0.19 2.27 -0.08
CA ILE A 120 1.15 1.70 0.14
C ILE A 120 2.22 2.62 -0.43
N SER A 121 3.46 2.52 0.07
CA SER A 121 4.58 3.27 -0.50
C SER A 121 5.00 2.71 -1.86
N ASP A 122 5.52 3.58 -2.73
CA ASP A 122 6.03 3.20 -4.05
C ASP A 122 7.15 2.14 -3.95
N ALA A 123 7.98 2.21 -2.91
CA ALA A 123 9.01 1.21 -2.63
C ALA A 123 8.42 -0.18 -2.39
N TRP A 124 7.34 -0.30 -1.61
CA TRP A 124 6.69 -1.58 -1.34
C TRP A 124 5.98 -2.14 -2.58
N LEU A 125 5.39 -1.25 -3.39
CA LEU A 125 4.80 -1.63 -4.67
C LEU A 125 5.87 -2.24 -5.59
N MET A 126 7.03 -1.59 -5.71
CA MET A 126 8.13 -2.09 -6.51
C MET A 126 8.66 -3.43 -5.99
N SER A 127 8.79 -3.60 -4.67
CA SER A 127 9.16 -4.91 -4.08
C SER A 127 8.13 -5.99 -4.41
N LEU A 128 6.84 -5.69 -4.33
CA LEU A 128 5.76 -6.64 -4.65
C LEU A 128 5.77 -7.06 -6.12
N LEU A 129 6.03 -6.14 -7.05
CA LEU A 129 6.12 -6.44 -8.48
C LEU A 129 7.25 -7.43 -8.81
N HIS A 130 8.34 -7.40 -8.04
CA HIS A 130 9.49 -8.31 -8.21
C HIS A 130 9.41 -9.54 -7.30
N TYR A 131 8.35 -9.67 -6.49
CA TYR A 131 8.21 -10.76 -5.55
C TYR A 131 7.85 -12.05 -6.28
N ASP A 132 8.75 -13.03 -6.21
CA ASP A 132 8.52 -14.39 -6.68
C ASP A 132 9.06 -15.39 -5.64
N PRO A 133 8.22 -15.90 -4.73
CA PRO A 133 8.64 -16.85 -3.71
C PRO A 133 9.01 -18.23 -4.31
N GLN A 134 8.60 -18.54 -5.55
CA GLN A 134 8.85 -19.84 -6.17
C GLN A 134 10.12 -19.90 -7.02
N SER A 135 10.81 -18.77 -7.25
CA SER A 135 12.05 -18.72 -8.02
C SER A 135 13.21 -19.54 -7.41
N LYS A 136 13.16 -19.89 -6.11
CA LYS A 136 14.22 -20.64 -5.40
C LYS A 136 13.87 -22.10 -5.02
N ALA A 137 12.75 -22.66 -5.45
CA ALA A 137 12.43 -24.07 -5.22
C ALA A 137 12.88 -24.95 -6.39
N SER A 138 14.19 -25.09 -6.59
CA SER A 138 14.74 -26.18 -7.42
C SER A 138 14.96 -27.41 -6.52
N PRO A 139 14.31 -28.56 -6.78
CA PRO A 139 14.61 -29.79 -6.06
C PRO A 139 15.95 -30.34 -6.54
N LEU A 140 16.89 -30.50 -5.60
CA LEU A 140 18.14 -31.24 -5.80
C LEU A 140 17.87 -32.64 -6.38
N PRO A 141 18.81 -33.17 -7.16
CA PRO A 141 19.34 -34.48 -6.77
C PRO A 141 20.87 -34.55 -6.81
N LEU A 142 21.41 -35.01 -5.67
CA LEU A 142 22.42 -36.07 -5.52
C LEU A 142 23.73 -35.98 -6.34
N GLN A 143 24.82 -35.78 -5.58
CA GLN A 143 26.09 -36.51 -5.63
C GLN A 143 26.58 -37.05 -6.98
N SER A 144 27.77 -36.59 -7.38
CA SER A 144 28.91 -37.47 -7.67
C SER A 144 30.21 -36.67 -7.72
N GLN A 145 31.10 -36.93 -6.76
CA GLN A 145 32.52 -36.59 -6.83
C GLN A 145 33.13 -37.34 -8.02
N GLN A 146 33.98 -36.67 -8.80
CA GLN A 146 35.25 -37.26 -9.23
C GLN A 146 36.23 -36.20 -9.75
N THR A 147 37.43 -36.36 -9.24
CA THR A 147 38.69 -35.64 -9.44
C THR A 147 39.24 -35.78 -10.85
N GLY A 148 39.95 -34.76 -11.36
CA GLY A 148 40.79 -34.94 -12.55
C GLY A 148 41.45 -33.67 -13.06
N ASN A 149 42.72 -33.49 -12.72
CA ASN A 149 43.65 -32.46 -13.20
C ASN A 149 43.78 -32.43 -14.74
N CYS A 150 44.03 -31.24 -15.33
CA CYS A 150 45.22 -30.92 -16.14
C CYS A 150 45.15 -29.52 -16.77
N SER A 151 46.15 -28.68 -16.47
CA SER A 151 46.57 -27.51 -17.27
C SER A 151 47.73 -27.94 -18.21
N PRO A 152 48.42 -27.02 -18.93
CA PRO A 152 48.02 -26.21 -20.09
C PRO A 152 49.06 -26.33 -21.25
N THR A 153 48.79 -25.86 -22.49
CA THR A 153 49.83 -25.20 -23.34
C THR A 153 49.33 -24.56 -24.65
N ALA A 154 49.78 -23.31 -24.88
CA ALA A 154 50.25 -22.64 -26.12
C ALA A 154 49.37 -22.67 -27.40
N THR A 155 49.17 -21.58 -28.17
CA THR A 155 50.22 -20.77 -28.84
C THR A 155 49.62 -19.52 -29.52
N ARG A 156 50.14 -18.33 -29.16
CA ARG A 156 50.56 -17.15 -29.97
C ARG A 156 50.02 -16.94 -31.41
N VAL A 157 49.49 -15.74 -31.71
CA VAL A 157 49.89 -14.92 -32.88
C VAL A 157 49.78 -13.41 -32.57
N THR A 158 50.79 -12.67 -33.00
CA THR A 158 51.05 -11.22 -32.89
C THR A 158 50.64 -10.44 -34.16
N SER A 159 50.18 -9.20 -34.02
CA SER A 159 50.30 -8.12 -35.04
C SER A 159 49.84 -6.79 -34.43
N SER A 160 50.73 -5.90 -33.98
CA SER A 160 51.45 -4.85 -34.72
C SER A 160 50.69 -3.50 -34.80
N LEU A 161 51.46 -2.44 -34.57
CA LEU A 161 51.10 -1.07 -34.21
C LEU A 161 50.64 -0.16 -35.37
N THR A 162 50.12 1.00 -34.95
CA THR A 162 50.21 2.37 -35.53
C THR A 162 48.99 2.98 -36.23
N GLY A 163 48.70 4.25 -35.85
CA GLY A 163 47.94 5.20 -36.68
C GLY A 163 46.88 6.02 -35.93
N ALA A 164 47.25 7.23 -35.49
CA ALA A 164 46.39 8.19 -34.81
C ALA A 164 45.25 8.75 -35.67
N SER A 165 44.06 8.94 -35.10
CA SER A 165 43.12 10.00 -35.50
C SER A 165 41.97 10.18 -34.48
N VAL A 166 41.89 11.38 -33.89
CA VAL A 166 40.68 12.09 -33.43
C VAL A 166 39.78 11.42 -32.39
N LYS A 167 39.70 12.03 -31.19
CA LYS A 167 38.44 12.35 -30.48
C LYS A 167 38.71 13.21 -29.23
N ILE A 168 38.81 14.52 -29.41
CA ILE A 168 38.68 15.51 -28.31
C ILE A 168 37.19 15.91 -28.12
N CYS A 169 36.25 15.28 -28.84
CA CYS A 169 34.85 15.71 -28.88
C CYS A 169 33.93 15.08 -27.79
N ASP A 170 34.37 14.07 -27.04
CA ASP A 170 33.49 13.33 -26.09
C ASP A 170 33.46 13.92 -24.66
N VAL A 171 34.48 14.69 -24.26
CA VAL A 171 34.58 15.21 -22.87
C VAL A 171 33.65 16.40 -22.63
N GLN A 172 33.42 17.22 -23.66
CA GLN A 172 32.58 18.42 -23.53
C GLN A 172 31.08 18.10 -23.55
N THR A 173 30.68 17.03 -24.26
CA THR A 173 29.29 16.53 -24.27
C THR A 173 28.94 15.78 -23.00
N THR A 174 29.87 15.04 -22.41
CA THR A 174 29.65 14.34 -21.13
C THR A 174 29.55 15.32 -19.97
N SER A 175 30.44 16.32 -19.91
CA SER A 175 30.36 17.41 -18.93
C SER A 175 29.05 18.20 -19.05
N SER A 176 28.64 18.58 -20.26
CA SER A 176 27.37 19.28 -20.49
C SER A 176 26.13 18.45 -20.12
N LYS A 177 26.16 17.13 -20.33
CA LYS A 177 25.09 16.22 -19.87
C LYS A 177 25.05 16.11 -18.35
N ILE A 178 26.21 16.06 -17.70
CA ILE A 178 26.30 16.06 -16.23
C ILE A 178 25.72 17.37 -15.66
N ASP A 179 26.07 18.52 -16.23
CA ASP A 179 25.53 19.82 -15.81
C ASP A 179 24.01 19.92 -16.01
N ALA A 180 23.48 19.38 -17.12
CA ALA A 180 22.04 19.35 -17.36
C ALA A 180 21.31 18.47 -16.33
N ASN A 181 21.86 17.30 -16.01
CA ASN A 181 21.33 16.42 -14.98
C ASN A 181 21.39 17.08 -13.59
N LEU A 182 22.49 17.75 -13.26
CA LEU A 182 22.64 18.44 -11.98
C LEU A 182 21.63 19.58 -11.84
N LYS A 183 21.42 20.36 -12.90
CA LYS A 183 20.38 21.41 -12.93
C LYS A 183 18.98 20.83 -12.79
N SER A 184 18.69 19.72 -13.48
CA SER A 184 17.40 19.02 -13.34
C SER A 184 17.19 18.49 -11.93
N LEU A 185 18.24 17.95 -11.29
CA LEU A 185 18.18 17.46 -9.93
C LEU A 185 17.94 18.61 -8.93
N VAL A 186 18.64 19.72 -9.07
CA VAL A 186 18.45 20.91 -8.22
C VAL A 186 17.03 21.46 -8.38
N ALA A 187 16.50 21.53 -9.61
CA ALA A 187 15.12 21.94 -9.85
C ALA A 187 14.11 20.98 -9.20
N SER A 188 14.34 19.66 -9.32
CA SER A 188 13.50 18.64 -8.69
C SER A 188 13.50 18.74 -7.16
N ILE A 189 14.68 18.90 -6.54
CA ILE A 189 14.82 19.06 -5.09
C ILE A 189 14.12 20.35 -4.62
N THR A 190 14.27 21.44 -5.38
CA THR A 190 13.64 22.72 -5.05
C THR A 190 12.11 22.61 -5.11
N ASN A 191 11.56 21.99 -6.15
CA ASN A 191 10.13 21.74 -6.27
C ASN A 191 9.62 20.85 -5.13
N HIS A 192 10.35 19.79 -4.79
CA HIS A 192 9.97 18.91 -3.67
C HIS A 192 9.99 19.66 -2.33
N LYS A 193 10.97 20.53 -2.11
CA LYS A 193 11.04 21.41 -0.94
C LYS A 193 9.83 22.34 -0.85
N GLU A 194 9.40 22.94 -1.97
CA GLU A 194 8.21 23.80 -2.01
C GLU A 194 6.94 23.02 -1.67
N ILE A 195 6.78 21.80 -2.20
CA ILE A 195 5.66 20.91 -1.89
C ILE A 195 5.64 20.57 -0.39
N LEU A 196 6.80 20.22 0.18
CA LEU A 196 6.94 19.93 1.61
C LEU A 196 6.59 21.13 2.48
N LEU A 197 7.06 22.33 2.13
CA LEU A 197 6.70 23.56 2.83
C LEU A 197 5.19 23.83 2.77
N GLY A 198 4.56 23.62 1.62
CA GLY A 198 3.11 23.74 1.47
C GLY A 198 2.35 22.73 2.33
N LYS A 199 2.86 21.49 2.47
CA LYS A 199 2.28 20.48 3.39
C LYS A 199 2.46 20.90 4.85
N TYR A 200 3.62 21.42 5.22
CA TYR A 200 3.89 21.90 6.58
C TYR A 200 2.92 23.01 7.00
N VAL A 201 2.70 24.01 6.13
CA VAL A 201 1.75 25.09 6.40
C VAL A 201 0.32 24.56 6.58
N ARG A 202 -0.12 23.61 5.73
CA ARG A 202 -1.46 23.00 5.87
C ARG A 202 -1.62 22.19 7.15
N LEU A 203 -0.57 21.50 7.59
CA LEU A 203 -0.59 20.77 8.86
C LEU A 203 -0.66 21.72 10.05
N ASP A 204 0.09 22.82 10.01
CA ASP A 204 0.05 23.86 11.05
C ASP A 204 -1.31 24.54 11.14
N GLU A 205 -1.95 24.85 10.01
CA GLU A 205 -3.30 25.40 9.98
C GLU A 205 -4.33 24.41 10.54
N ARG A 206 -4.24 23.13 10.15
CA ARG A 206 -5.11 22.08 10.66
C ARG A 206 -4.92 21.84 12.17
N GLN A 207 -3.69 21.94 12.66
CA GLN A 207 -3.38 21.86 14.09
C GLN A 207 -4.10 22.98 14.86
N ARG A 208 -4.01 24.22 14.37
CA ARG A 208 -4.70 25.37 14.97
C ARG A 208 -6.22 25.21 14.96
N GLU A 209 -6.80 24.68 13.88
CA GLU A 209 -8.23 24.37 13.85
C GLU A 209 -8.65 23.32 14.88
N LEU A 210 -7.82 22.28 15.07
CA LEU A 210 -8.11 21.23 16.05
C LEU A 210 -8.07 21.77 17.47
N GLU A 211 -7.05 22.58 17.79
CA GLU A 211 -6.94 23.25 19.09
C GLU A 211 -8.14 24.18 19.34
N GLN A 212 -8.60 24.90 18.33
CA GLN A 212 -9.81 25.72 18.44
C GLN A 212 -11.06 24.88 18.70
N ARG A 213 -11.23 23.74 18.00
CA ARG A 213 -12.36 22.82 18.22
C ARG A 213 -12.31 22.19 19.61
N GLU A 214 -11.12 21.83 20.09
CA GLU A 214 -10.92 21.29 21.44
C GLU A 214 -11.35 22.31 22.50
N GLN A 215 -10.90 23.56 22.39
CA GLN A 215 -11.32 24.63 23.29
C GLN A 215 -12.84 24.85 23.29
N GLN A 216 -13.48 24.80 22.11
CA GLN A 216 -14.94 24.89 22.00
C GLN A 216 -15.65 23.73 22.70
N LEU A 217 -15.11 22.50 22.57
CA LEU A 217 -15.67 21.33 23.23
C LEU A 217 -15.55 21.44 24.75
N VAL A 218 -14.42 21.90 25.27
CA VAL A 218 -14.22 22.12 26.72
C VAL A 218 -15.23 23.12 27.27
N ILE A 219 -15.46 24.24 26.58
CA ILE A 219 -16.47 25.24 27.00
C ILE A 219 -17.87 24.63 27.00
N ARG A 220 -18.19 23.84 25.97
CA ARG A 220 -19.50 23.19 25.84
C ARG A 220 -19.72 22.13 26.92
N GLU A 221 -18.70 21.33 27.21
CA GLU A 221 -18.73 20.34 28.28
C GLU A 221 -18.97 21.00 29.64
N LEU A 222 -18.25 22.10 29.94
CA LEU A 222 -18.47 22.86 31.17
C LEU A 222 -19.92 23.37 31.28
N ALA A 223 -20.48 23.91 30.20
CA ALA A 223 -21.87 24.39 30.19
C ALA A 223 -22.89 23.25 30.38
N LEU A 224 -22.61 22.06 29.84
CA LEU A 224 -23.45 20.88 30.05
C LEU A 224 -23.40 20.41 31.50
N ASN A 225 -22.21 20.36 32.11
CA ASN A 225 -22.04 19.97 33.50
C ASN A 225 -22.77 20.93 34.45
N GLN A 226 -22.69 22.24 34.20
CA GLN A 226 -23.45 23.23 34.99
C GLN A 226 -24.96 22.99 34.91
N ARG A 227 -25.47 22.70 33.71
CA ARG A 227 -26.89 22.40 33.51
C ARG A 227 -27.30 21.09 34.16
N GLU A 228 -26.42 20.09 34.16
CA GLU A 228 -26.64 18.82 34.85
C GLU A 228 -26.76 19.04 36.36
N ASP A 229 -25.85 19.82 36.96
CA ASP A 229 -25.89 20.19 38.38
C ASP A 229 -27.19 20.94 38.73
N GLU A 230 -27.61 21.90 37.92
CA GLU A 230 -28.89 22.61 38.09
C GLU A 230 -30.08 21.65 38.07
N LEU A 231 -30.12 20.71 37.13
CA LEU A 231 -31.17 19.71 37.06
C LEU A 231 -31.15 18.77 38.27
N MET A 232 -29.97 18.36 38.74
CA MET A 232 -29.82 17.52 39.93
C MET A 232 -30.34 18.22 41.18
N THR A 233 -30.04 19.51 41.36
CA THR A 233 -30.61 20.30 42.47
C THR A 233 -32.13 20.41 42.36
N SER A 234 -32.67 20.67 41.16
CA SER A 234 -34.11 20.72 40.92
C SER A 234 -34.81 19.39 41.26
N ILE A 235 -34.25 18.26 40.81
CA ILE A 235 -34.75 16.92 41.13
C ILE A 235 -34.75 16.68 42.64
N SER A 236 -33.68 17.07 43.33
CA SER A 236 -33.60 16.92 44.79
C SER A 236 -34.68 17.73 45.52
N SER A 237 -34.96 18.96 45.06
CA SER A 237 -36.00 19.81 45.61
C SER A 237 -37.40 19.25 45.35
N LEU A 238 -37.64 18.68 44.16
CA LEU A 238 -38.91 18.05 43.82
C LEU A 238 -39.17 16.81 44.69
N ARG A 239 -38.15 15.96 44.89
CA ARG A 239 -38.26 14.81 45.80
C ARG A 239 -38.55 15.23 47.24
N ALA A 240 -37.92 16.30 47.72
CA ALA A 240 -38.20 16.82 49.05
C ALA A 240 -39.66 17.32 49.18
N ALA A 241 -40.17 18.00 48.15
CA ALA A 241 -41.55 18.46 48.12
C ALA A 241 -42.55 17.29 48.03
N GLU A 242 -42.24 16.24 47.26
CA GLU A 242 -43.00 14.99 47.18
C GLU A 242 -43.11 14.33 48.56
N MET A 243 -41.98 14.17 49.27
CA MET A 243 -41.98 13.62 50.64
C MET A 243 -42.81 14.45 51.63
N GLN A 244 -42.83 15.77 51.48
CA GLN A 244 -43.67 16.65 52.32
C GLN A 244 -45.15 16.47 52.02
N LEU A 245 -45.53 16.29 50.75
CA LEU A 245 -46.91 16.03 50.35
C LEU A 245 -47.39 14.67 50.84
N ASP A 246 -46.57 13.63 50.71
CA ASP A 246 -46.89 12.29 51.21
C ASP A 246 -47.12 12.32 52.72
N ALA A 247 -46.27 13.02 53.48
CA ALA A 247 -46.44 13.18 54.92
C ALA A 247 -47.73 13.93 55.32
N LEU A 248 -48.26 14.79 54.46
CA LEU A 248 -49.55 15.47 54.68
C LEU A 248 -50.75 14.60 54.32
N LEU A 249 -50.59 13.65 53.39
CA LEU A 249 -51.63 12.72 52.97
C LEU A 249 -51.78 11.52 53.92
N ASP A 250 -50.71 11.16 54.63
CA ASP A 250 -50.70 10.08 55.62
C ASP A 250 -51.25 10.48 57.02
N ASN A 251 -51.57 11.77 57.24
CA ASN A 251 -52.23 12.29 58.46
C ASN A 251 -53.73 12.55 58.25
#